data_AF-A0AAC9X554-F1
#
_entry.id   AF-A0AAC9X554-F1
#
_cell.length_a   1.000
_cell.length_b   1.000
_cell.length_c   1.000
_cell.angle_alpha   90.00
_cell.angle_beta   90.00
_cell.angle_gamma   90.00
#
_symmetry.space_group_name_H-M   'P 1'
#
loop_
_entity.id
_entity.type
_entity.pdbx_description
1 polymer ?
#
loop_
_entity_poly.entity_id
_entity_poly.type
_entity_poly.pdbx_seq_one_letter_code
_entity_poly.pdbx_strand_id
1 'polypeptide(L)'
;MESPEVHSSSARPHSTRSGLAAPGEPRTSNAEWLQVLDELETSLGSGARDAVLSAQGGQLVTGVQWRAPEHIGQLPRELEERARVLLTGQLELIREIEDARRSAGAHLAAVRTILSTHLSDQPVYLDIAG
;
A
#
# COMPACT_ATOMS: atom_id res chain seq x y z
N MET A 1 -10.46 -86.64 2.52
CA MET A 1 -10.74 -85.67 3.60
C MET A 1 -9.82 -84.50 3.30
N GLU A 2 -10.25 -83.36 2.78
CA GLU A 2 -11.51 -82.63 2.91
C GLU A 2 -11.56 -81.61 1.74
N SER A 3 -12.74 -81.45 1.13
CA SER A 3 -13.18 -80.28 0.37
C SER A 3 -14.55 -79.91 0.95
N PRO A 4 -15.19 -78.73 0.72
CA PRO A 4 -14.80 -77.49 0.01
C PRO A 4 -15.19 -76.17 0.75
N GLU A 5 -14.77 -74.99 0.29
CA GLU A 5 -15.57 -73.72 0.29
C GLU A 5 -14.93 -72.76 -0.74
N VAL A 6 -15.41 -72.74 -1.99
CA VAL A 6 -16.37 -71.80 -2.63
C VAL A 6 -15.97 -70.32 -2.71
N HIS A 7 -16.15 -69.81 -3.94
CA HIS A 7 -15.64 -68.59 -4.56
C HIS A 7 -16.48 -67.33 -4.28
N SER A 8 -15.84 -66.14 -4.25
CA SER A 8 -16.26 -64.93 -5.01
C SER A 8 -15.43 -63.70 -4.59
N SER A 9 -14.63 -63.11 -5.49
CA SER A 9 -15.04 -62.03 -6.40
C SER A 9 -15.13 -60.65 -5.72
N SER A 10 -14.09 -59.81 -5.92
CA SER A 10 -14.32 -58.41 -6.31
C SER A 10 -13.04 -57.72 -6.79
N ALA A 11 -13.08 -57.31 -8.06
CA ALA A 11 -12.66 -56.02 -8.60
C ALA A 11 -11.21 -55.50 -8.42
N ARG A 12 -10.49 -55.58 -9.54
CA ARG A 12 -9.73 -54.51 -10.22
C ARG A 12 -8.45 -53.90 -9.60
N PRO A 13 -7.52 -53.45 -10.47
CA PRO A 13 -6.12 -53.20 -10.15
C PRO A 13 -5.91 -51.76 -9.66
N HIS A 14 -4.89 -51.53 -8.85
CA HIS A 14 -4.27 -50.20 -8.83
C HIS A 14 -2.78 -50.30 -8.50
N SER A 15 -1.98 -49.87 -9.46
CA SER A 15 -0.60 -49.45 -9.29
C SER A 15 -0.53 -48.36 -8.22
N THR A 16 0.27 -48.57 -7.18
CA THR A 16 0.92 -47.47 -6.47
C THR A 16 2.31 -47.34 -7.09
N ARG A 17 2.39 -46.83 -8.33
CA ARG A 17 2.79 -45.45 -8.62
C ARG A 17 3.96 -45.05 -7.74
N SER A 18 5.15 -45.13 -8.33
CA SER A 18 6.33 -44.31 -8.00
C SER A 18 5.95 -43.13 -7.14
N GLY A 19 6.55 -43.04 -5.95
CA GLY A 19 6.58 -41.83 -5.15
C GLY A 19 7.07 -40.67 -6.01
N LEU A 20 6.12 -40.01 -6.66
CA LEU A 20 6.28 -38.72 -7.30
C LEU A 20 6.62 -37.74 -6.19
N ALA A 21 7.64 -36.94 -6.46
CA ALA A 21 8.11 -35.83 -5.65
C ALA A 21 7.06 -35.24 -4.69
N ALA A 22 7.47 -35.06 -3.44
CA ALA A 22 6.77 -34.28 -2.44
C ALA A 22 6.31 -32.92 -3.03
N PRO A 23 5.10 -32.44 -2.73
CA PRO A 23 4.69 -31.07 -3.06
C PRO A 23 5.42 -30.09 -2.14
N GLY A 24 6.65 -29.76 -2.50
CA GLY A 24 7.47 -28.78 -1.82
C GLY A 24 7.53 -27.47 -2.59
N GLU A 25 6.44 -26.70 -2.70
CA GLU A 25 6.50 -25.28 -3.10
C GLU A 25 5.52 -24.37 -2.34
N PRO A 26 5.96 -23.85 -1.16
CA PRO A 26 5.47 -22.59 -0.61
C PRO A 26 6.56 -21.52 -0.39
N ARG A 27 7.83 -21.80 -0.74
CA ARG A 27 8.94 -20.87 -0.50
C ARG A 27 9.00 -19.70 -1.49
N THR A 28 8.57 -19.89 -2.73
CA THR A 28 8.55 -18.85 -3.77
C THR A 28 7.48 -17.80 -3.46
N SER A 29 6.25 -18.22 -3.16
CA SER A 29 5.16 -17.32 -2.77
C SER A 29 5.47 -16.51 -1.51
N ASN A 30 6.15 -17.08 -0.51
CA ASN A 30 6.57 -16.35 0.69
C ASN A 30 7.64 -15.29 0.38
N ALA A 31 8.66 -15.64 -0.42
CA ALA A 31 9.71 -14.72 -0.83
C ALA A 31 9.17 -13.58 -1.71
N GLU A 32 8.20 -13.87 -2.58
CA GLU A 32 7.49 -12.87 -3.39
C GLU A 32 6.67 -11.92 -2.50
N TRP A 33 5.92 -12.44 -1.52
CA TRP A 33 5.22 -11.59 -0.55
C TRP A 33 6.17 -10.72 0.26
N LEU A 34 7.31 -11.24 0.70
CA LEU A 34 8.34 -10.46 1.38
C LEU A 34 8.85 -9.32 0.49
N GLN A 35 9.15 -9.60 -0.79
CA GLN A 35 9.60 -8.58 -1.73
C GLN A 35 8.56 -7.47 -1.92
N VAL A 36 7.28 -7.84 -2.03
CA VAL A 36 6.17 -6.87 -2.17
C VAL A 36 6.04 -6.02 -0.92
N LEU A 37 6.12 -6.62 0.27
CA LEU A 37 6.08 -5.86 1.52
C LEU A 37 7.30 -4.95 1.66
N ASP A 38 8.50 -5.38 1.31
CA ASP A 38 9.71 -4.55 1.33
C ASP A 38 9.62 -3.38 0.34
N GLU A 39 9.04 -3.59 -0.86
CA GLU A 39 8.78 -2.52 -1.83
C GLU A 39 7.77 -1.50 -1.28
N LEU A 40 6.69 -1.98 -0.65
CA LEU A 40 5.68 -1.12 -0.02
C LEU A 40 6.24 -0.34 1.17
N GLU A 41 7.07 -0.96 1.99
CA GLU A 41 7.77 -0.31 3.12
C GLU A 41 8.75 0.75 2.60
N THR A 42 9.48 0.47 1.51
CA THR A 42 10.38 1.44 0.86
C THR A 42 9.60 2.61 0.26
N SER A 43 8.47 2.33 -0.37
CA SER A 43 7.55 3.34 -0.91
C SER A 43 6.98 4.21 0.21
N LEU A 44 6.55 3.61 1.32
CA LEU A 44 6.06 4.32 2.50
C LEU A 44 7.15 5.24 3.10
N GLY A 45 8.37 4.72 3.27
CA GLY A 45 9.49 5.50 3.79
C GLY A 45 9.89 6.66 2.86
N SER A 46 9.79 6.46 1.55
CA SER A 46 10.04 7.51 0.56
C SER A 46 8.93 8.57 0.58
N GLY A 47 7.67 8.15 0.64
CA GLY A 47 6.50 9.03 0.76
C GLY A 47 6.51 9.86 2.04
N ALA A 48 6.91 9.28 3.17
CA ALA A 48 7.05 10.00 4.43
C ALA A 48 8.12 11.10 4.35
N ARG A 49 9.27 10.82 3.74
CA ARG A 49 10.32 11.82 3.51
C ARG A 49 9.84 12.93 2.58
N ASP A 50 9.12 12.59 1.51
CA ASP A 50 8.57 13.55 0.56
C ASP A 50 7.52 14.45 1.20
N ALA A 51 6.63 13.89 2.04
CA ALA A 51 5.65 14.65 2.81
C ALA A 51 6.32 15.68 3.73
N VAL A 52 7.40 15.28 4.42
CA VAL A 52 8.20 16.18 5.26
C VAL A 52 8.83 17.30 4.42
N LEU A 53 9.39 17.00 3.25
CA LEU A 53 9.95 18.00 2.34
C LEU A 53 8.89 18.96 1.80
N SER A 54 7.69 18.46 1.48
CA SER A 54 6.59 19.28 0.98
C SER A 54 6.04 20.24 2.03
N ALA A 55 5.98 19.83 3.30
CA ALA A 55 5.65 20.73 4.41
C ALA A 55 6.64 21.92 4.51
N GLN A 56 7.86 21.78 3.99
CA GLN A 56 8.89 22.82 3.96
C GLN A 56 8.90 23.61 2.63
N GLY A 57 7.91 23.41 1.76
CA GLY A 57 7.80 24.07 0.45
C GLY A 57 8.47 23.31 -0.70
N GLY A 58 8.87 22.05 -0.48
CA GLY A 58 9.36 21.15 -1.53
C GLY A 58 8.25 20.62 -2.44
N GLN A 59 8.62 20.19 -3.65
CA GLN A 59 7.70 19.57 -4.60
C GLN A 59 7.54 18.08 -4.30
N LEU A 60 6.29 17.62 -4.16
CA LEU A 60 5.96 16.20 -4.01
C LEU A 60 6.28 15.44 -5.30
N VAL A 61 7.03 14.35 -5.19
CA VAL A 61 7.29 13.42 -6.28
C VAL A 61 6.54 12.13 -6.00
N THR A 62 5.28 12.07 -6.44
CA THR A 62 4.45 10.85 -6.38
C THR A 62 4.81 9.91 -7.54
N GLY A 63 6.06 9.45 -7.59
CA GLY A 63 6.60 8.69 -8.74
C GLY A 63 6.31 7.18 -8.72
N VAL A 64 5.74 6.65 -7.64
CA VAL A 64 5.57 5.20 -7.48
C VAL A 64 4.16 4.77 -7.90
N GLN A 65 4.03 4.24 -9.12
CA GLN A 65 2.82 3.53 -9.54
C GLN A 65 2.90 2.07 -9.08
N TRP A 66 2.61 1.84 -7.79
CA TRP A 66 2.52 0.48 -7.27
C TRP A 66 1.31 -0.25 -7.88
N ARG A 67 1.51 -1.49 -8.33
CA ARG A 67 0.44 -2.39 -8.79
C ARG A 67 0.41 -3.63 -7.91
N ALA A 68 -0.81 -4.01 -7.51
CA ALA A 68 -1.03 -5.25 -6.79
C ALA A 68 -0.61 -6.45 -7.66
N PRO A 69 0.24 -7.36 -7.16
CA PRO A 69 0.60 -8.57 -7.88
C PRO A 69 -0.60 -9.54 -7.94
N GLU A 70 -1.07 -9.88 -9.13
CA GLU A 70 -2.28 -10.72 -9.30
C GLU A 70 -2.02 -12.23 -9.14
N HIS A 71 -0.76 -12.65 -9.25
CA HIS A 71 -0.35 -14.06 -9.26
C HIS A 71 0.11 -14.56 -7.89
N ILE A 72 0.23 -13.66 -6.91
CA ILE A 72 0.70 -14.00 -5.58
C ILE A 72 -0.50 -14.54 -4.80
N GLY A 73 -0.35 -15.76 -4.27
CA GLY A 73 -1.39 -16.46 -3.51
C GLY A 73 -1.74 -15.76 -2.19
N GLN A 74 -2.48 -16.45 -1.31
CA GLN A 74 -2.87 -15.90 -0.01
C GLN A 74 -1.65 -15.47 0.82
N LEU A 75 -1.79 -14.36 1.56
CA LEU A 75 -0.75 -13.84 2.45
C LEU A 75 -0.43 -14.88 3.55
N PRO A 76 0.84 -15.28 3.73
CA PRO A 76 1.27 -16.15 4.83
C PRO A 76 0.96 -15.50 6.18
N ARG A 77 0.43 -16.28 7.15
CA ARG A 77 0.10 -15.76 8.50
C ARG A 77 1.28 -15.11 9.22
N GLU A 78 2.50 -15.56 8.95
CA GLU A 78 3.72 -14.99 9.52
C GLU A 78 4.00 -13.55 9.04
N LEU A 79 3.46 -13.16 7.89
CA LEU A 79 3.58 -11.81 7.32
C LEU A 79 2.37 -10.92 7.61
N GLU A 80 1.32 -11.47 8.22
CA GLU A 80 0.08 -10.76 8.55
C GLU A 80 0.35 -9.55 9.46
N GLU A 81 1.20 -9.73 10.47
CA GLU A 81 1.52 -8.64 11.40
C GLU A 81 2.30 -7.52 10.69
N ARG A 82 3.26 -7.86 9.83
CA ARG A 82 3.99 -6.87 9.01
C ARG A 82 3.04 -6.08 8.11
N ALA A 83 2.11 -6.78 7.43
CA ALA A 83 1.12 -6.13 6.59
C ALA A 83 0.20 -5.19 7.38
N ARG A 84 -0.17 -5.56 8.61
CA ARG A 84 -0.98 -4.71 9.52
C ARG A 84 -0.24 -3.46 9.97
N VAL A 85 1.04 -3.60 10.33
CA VAL A 85 1.90 -2.46 10.69
C VAL A 85 2.06 -1.52 9.50
N LEU A 86 2.33 -2.07 8.31
CA LEU A 86 2.44 -1.31 7.06
C LEU A 86 1.15 -0.52 6.77
N LEU A 87 -0.02 -1.15 6.86
CA LEU A 87 -1.30 -0.47 6.65
C LEU A 87 -1.51 0.67 7.65
N THR A 88 -1.13 0.47 8.91
CA THR A 88 -1.22 1.50 9.95
C THR A 88 -0.33 2.69 9.62
N GLY A 89 0.92 2.45 9.24
CA GLY A 89 1.84 3.51 8.81
C GLY A 89 1.37 4.24 7.55
N GLN A 90 0.77 3.55 6.59
CA GLN A 90 0.16 4.18 5.41
C GLN A 90 -0.99 5.12 5.79
N LEU A 91 -1.86 4.71 6.70
CA LEU A 91 -2.97 5.55 7.18
C LEU A 91 -2.48 6.76 7.98
N GLU A 92 -1.43 6.61 8.79
CA GLU A 92 -0.79 7.70 9.50
C GLU A 92 -0.18 8.72 8.53
N LEU A 93 0.57 8.26 7.52
CA LEU A 93 1.14 9.15 6.51
C LEU A 93 0.06 9.92 5.74
N ILE A 94 -1.05 9.28 5.39
CA ILE A 94 -2.18 9.96 4.74
C ILE A 94 -2.71 11.08 5.65
N ARG A 95 -2.91 10.81 6.94
CA ARG A 95 -3.38 11.82 7.90
C ARG A 95 -2.42 13.01 7.99
N GLU A 96 -1.12 12.76 8.08
CA GLU A 96 -0.11 13.82 8.13
C GLU A 96 -0.13 14.70 6.87
N ILE A 97 -0.22 14.09 5.68
CA ILE A 97 -0.32 14.81 4.41
C ILE A 97 -1.59 15.67 4.38
N GLU A 98 -2.72 15.13 4.83
CA GLU A 98 -3.99 15.87 4.87
C GLU A 98 -3.95 17.04 5.85
N ASP A 99 -3.32 16.87 7.01
CA ASP A 99 -3.14 17.91 8.02
C ASP A 99 -2.22 19.02 7.50
N ALA A 100 -1.11 18.67 6.85
CA ALA A 100 -0.23 19.63 6.19
C ALA A 100 -0.98 20.41 5.09
N ARG A 101 -1.75 19.73 4.25
CA ARG A 101 -2.59 20.36 3.21
C ARG A 101 -3.61 21.33 3.81
N ARG A 102 -4.27 20.96 4.92
CA ARG A 102 -5.25 21.81 5.60
C ARG A 102 -4.60 23.07 6.19
N SER A 103 -3.43 22.92 6.80
CA SER A 103 -2.64 24.03 7.34
C SER A 103 -2.24 25.02 6.25
N ALA A 104 -1.66 24.52 5.14
CA ALA A 104 -1.29 25.35 4.00
C ALA A 104 -2.51 26.09 3.41
N GLY A 105 -3.67 25.42 3.31
CA GLY A 105 -4.91 26.06 2.88
C GLY A 105 -5.35 27.21 3.78
N ALA A 106 -5.25 27.05 5.10
CA ALA A 106 -5.56 28.11 6.06
C ALA A 106 -4.60 29.31 5.93
N HIS A 107 -3.31 29.04 5.74
CA HIS A 107 -2.30 30.09 5.54
C HIS A 107 -2.58 30.89 4.26
N LEU A 108 -2.88 30.21 3.15
CA LEU A 108 -3.22 30.88 1.89
C LEU A 108 -4.52 31.68 2.00
N ALA A 109 -5.53 31.16 2.70
CA ALA A 109 -6.76 31.89 2.96
C ALA A 109 -6.50 33.17 3.76
N ALA A 110 -5.66 33.10 4.81
CA ALA A 110 -5.28 34.26 5.60
C ALA A 110 -4.55 35.32 4.75
N VAL A 111 -3.57 34.92 3.95
CA VAL A 111 -2.86 35.81 3.01
C VAL A 111 -3.83 36.46 2.03
N ARG A 112 -4.77 35.68 1.47
CA ARG A 112 -5.75 36.20 0.51
C ARG A 112 -6.69 37.21 1.15
N THR A 113 -7.11 37.00 2.40
CA THR A 113 -7.92 37.95 3.16
C THR A 113 -7.16 39.26 3.38
N ILE A 114 -5.91 39.19 3.84
CA ILE A 114 -5.06 40.38 4.05
C ILE A 114 -4.91 41.18 2.75
N LEU A 115 -4.61 40.51 1.64
CA LEU A 115 -4.51 41.17 0.33
C LEU A 115 -5.83 41.83 -0.10
N SER A 116 -6.96 41.15 0.11
CA SER A 116 -8.29 41.69 -0.24
C SER A 116 -8.66 42.93 0.60
N THR A 117 -8.28 42.94 1.88
CA THR A 117 -8.47 44.10 2.76
C THR A 117 -7.56 45.27 2.33
N HIS A 118 -6.30 45.01 1.99
CA HIS A 118 -5.38 46.05 1.50
C HIS A 118 -5.78 46.65 0.15
N LEU A 119 -6.38 45.85 -0.75
CA LEU A 119 -6.97 46.36 -2.00
C LEU A 119 -8.16 47.29 -1.76
N SER A 120 -8.89 47.08 -0.66
CA SER A 120 -10.04 47.92 -0.29
C SER A 120 -9.63 49.23 0.39
N ASP A 121 -8.44 49.27 1.01
CA ASP A 121 -7.86 50.43 1.70
C ASP A 121 -6.84 51.18 0.81
N GLN A 122 -6.85 50.90 -0.50
CA GLN A 122 -5.91 51.53 -1.42
C GLN A 122 -6.25 53.02 -1.57
N PRO A 123 -5.32 53.94 -1.21
CA PRO A 123 -5.58 55.37 -1.29
C PRO A 123 -5.77 55.77 -2.75
N VAL A 124 -7.00 56.18 -3.09
CA VAL A 124 -7.32 56.80 -4.37
C VAL A 124 -6.77 58.23 -4.33
N TYR A 125 -5.71 58.49 -5.11
CA TYR A 125 -5.27 59.86 -5.35
C TYR A 125 -6.35 60.57 -6.17
N LEU A 126 -7.20 61.35 -5.50
CA LEU A 126 -8.10 62.29 -6.14
C LEU A 126 -7.24 63.46 -6.63
N ASP A 127 -6.93 63.46 -7.92
CA ASP A 127 -6.29 64.59 -8.58
C ASP A 127 -7.30 65.74 -8.63
N ILE A 128 -7.20 66.65 -7.67
CA ILE A 128 -7.92 67.92 -7.67
C ILE A 128 -7.27 68.84 -8.71
N ALA A 129 -7.52 68.56 -9.99
CA ALA A 129 -7.33 69.55 -11.04
C ALA A 129 -8.33 70.69 -10.79
N GLY A 130 -7.79 71.84 -10.40
CA GLY A 130 -8.52 73.08 -10.13
C GLY A 130 -9.00 73.83 -11.37
#